data_AF-A0A317IJ17-F1
#
_entry.id   AF-A0A317IJ17-F1
#
_cell.length_a   1.000
_cell.length_b   1.000
_cell.length_c   1.000
_cell.angle_alpha   90.00
_cell.angle_beta   90.00
_cell.angle_gamma   90.00
#
_symmetry.space_group_name_H-M   'P 1'
#
loop_
_entity.id
_entity.type
_entity.pdbx_description
1 polymer ?
#
loop_
_entity_poly.entity_id
_entity_poly.type
_entity_poly.pdbx_seq_one_letter_code
_entity_poly.pdbx_strand_id
1 'polypeptide(L)'
;MKPKLQVRRRIRFFRPGNLRNQAKGDCARITPIRSEHGAILALWMLLAVALLFACVFFSGQIAPLFMLHSRHQQAIEAASLKAASDLSRVVVNDPYWGYVSLSDYPATGAATMAGDGQPLPVHSINTILAATRLDYLIAQELGNATLEELSLEDLRNAKEAEKRLARVLERSIKENNSDARDINGASVNTTKDAWETYIGCLGALPKANENQFKLTLGKLNDTAATTIRLPFLSDAGKRSKYFPKDIQVNGCYRADVEVPVGPERLSFLAVAGQPSLVNSNKFVPAQEKDAELSSIVRIEAACELRNLWEKTPQVVCGSACAEACTLGTTPAPSVLLVSFPGGRPSSLTSIGDLLNDHGLSSTMMNSYIPRGNDYPQDAGCSLEVITRPVSASSAIAYCFHDWLRSNYSLPRIDSVISALTENLNGIGQSFNSSFVLAVKADGSVVVSPLHNRPFQGFSVEENQFYSVASEPVLLGDRDSIIMCRDQVRSLGTASGGKHAGQPLPGDPINWDELGYYVDNSFSDTVSTRKPDGITIAGRRRPNGGIILADAQLKRRDGRTLEYPVRTSTYSTGLAAEISVSPLSVVHFWSSNPGR
;
A
#
# COMPACT_ATOMS: atom_id res chain seq x y z
N MET A 1 4.63 58.79 -28.70
CA MET A 1 5.66 59.78 -28.32
C MET A 1 6.49 59.24 -27.15
N LYS A 2 7.74 58.84 -27.42
CA LYS A 2 8.92 58.77 -26.54
C LYS A 2 10.05 58.11 -27.38
N PRO A 3 11.28 58.67 -27.45
CA PRO A 3 12.17 58.40 -28.57
C PRO A 3 13.17 57.27 -28.32
N LYS A 4 13.55 56.62 -29.43
CA LYS A 4 14.60 55.59 -29.55
C LYS A 4 15.99 56.22 -29.42
N LEU A 5 16.82 55.71 -28.50
CA LEU A 5 18.26 55.95 -28.49
C LEU A 5 18.95 55.03 -29.51
N GLN A 6 19.58 55.62 -30.53
CA GLN A 6 20.58 54.96 -31.37
C GLN A 6 21.98 55.32 -30.87
N VAL A 7 22.77 54.32 -30.48
CA VAL A 7 24.19 54.48 -30.14
C VAL A 7 25.03 54.16 -31.39
N ARG A 8 25.56 55.21 -32.03
CA ARG A 8 26.60 55.13 -33.07
C ARG A 8 27.98 55.02 -32.42
N ARG A 9 28.71 53.93 -32.64
CA ARG A 9 30.16 53.86 -32.35
C ARG A 9 30.96 54.24 -33.61
N ARG A 10 31.69 55.36 -33.53
CA ARG A 10 32.73 55.81 -34.48
C ARG A 10 34.00 54.99 -34.24
N ILE A 11 34.54 54.37 -35.28
CA ILE A 11 35.92 53.84 -35.28
C ILE A 11 36.82 54.92 -35.93
N ARG A 12 37.84 55.36 -35.19
CA ARG A 12 38.84 56.35 -35.61
C ARG A 12 39.88 55.67 -36.50
N PHE A 13 40.15 56.29 -37.65
CA PHE A 13 41.34 56.04 -38.46
C PHE A 13 42.58 56.56 -37.73
N PHE A 14 43.62 55.72 -37.61
CA PHE A 14 44.96 56.14 -37.19
C PHE A 14 45.89 56.12 -38.40
N ARG A 15 46.37 57.31 -38.78
CA ARG A 15 47.54 57.53 -39.65
C ARG A 15 48.79 57.59 -38.77
N PRO A 16 49.90 57.00 -39.22
CA PRO A 16 51.23 57.60 -39.06
C PRO A 16 51.78 57.89 -40.48
N GLY A 17 52.40 59.02 -40.78
CA GLY A 17 53.40 59.73 -39.99
C GLY A 17 54.74 59.57 -40.70
N ASN A 18 54.91 60.27 -41.84
CA ASN A 18 56.15 60.34 -42.60
C ASN A 18 57.23 61.07 -41.79
N LEU A 19 58.37 60.43 -41.53
CA LEU A 19 59.63 61.12 -41.29
C LEU A 19 60.76 60.38 -42.02
N ARG A 20 61.36 61.14 -42.92
CA ARG A 20 62.53 60.86 -43.76
C ARG A 20 63.75 61.32 -42.95
N ASN A 21 64.80 60.52 -42.84
CA ASN A 21 66.18 60.96 -43.10
C ASN A 21 67.22 59.83 -43.06
N GLN A 22 68.01 59.86 -44.13
CA GLN A 22 69.34 59.34 -44.43
C GLN A 22 70.17 58.66 -43.32
N ALA A 23 70.69 57.47 -43.63
CA ALA A 23 72.11 57.15 -43.48
C ALA A 23 72.51 56.07 -44.50
N LYS A 24 73.61 56.32 -45.23
CA LYS A 24 74.33 55.38 -46.09
C LYS A 24 74.94 54.27 -45.26
N GLY A 25 74.97 53.04 -45.78
CA GLY A 25 75.72 51.93 -45.18
C GLY A 25 75.54 50.64 -45.96
N ASP A 26 76.47 50.43 -46.88
CA ASP A 26 77.03 49.17 -47.39
C ASP A 26 76.13 48.01 -47.85
N CYS A 27 76.34 47.71 -49.13
CA CYS A 27 75.81 46.62 -49.91
C CYS A 27 76.40 45.28 -49.44
N ALA A 28 75.67 44.56 -48.60
CA ALA A 28 75.84 43.12 -48.44
C ALA A 28 74.65 42.42 -49.11
N ARG A 29 74.88 41.84 -50.30
CA ARG A 29 73.97 40.86 -50.91
C ARG A 29 73.84 39.66 -49.98
N ILE A 30 72.80 39.66 -49.15
CA ILE A 30 72.29 38.44 -48.53
C ILE A 30 71.35 37.81 -49.56
N THR A 31 71.83 36.80 -50.26
CA THR A 31 70.96 35.86 -50.97
C THR A 31 70.08 35.18 -49.92
N PRO A 32 68.74 35.23 -50.02
CA PRO A 32 67.89 34.47 -49.13
C PRO A 32 68.12 32.99 -49.45
N ILE A 33 68.84 32.30 -48.58
CA ILE A 33 68.80 30.85 -48.50
C ILE A 33 67.35 30.52 -48.11
N ARG A 34 66.51 30.24 -49.11
CA ARG A 34 65.19 29.65 -48.92
C ARG A 34 65.43 28.32 -48.21
N SER A 35 65.17 28.28 -46.89
CA SER A 35 65.13 27.00 -46.19
C SER A 35 63.89 26.26 -46.69
N GLU A 36 64.08 25.15 -47.39
CA GLU A 36 62.97 24.29 -47.83
C GLU A 36 62.10 23.80 -46.66
N HIS A 37 62.58 23.95 -45.42
CA HIS A 37 61.90 23.53 -44.20
C HIS A 37 60.91 24.58 -43.64
N GLY A 38 61.02 25.86 -44.01
CA GLY A 38 60.13 26.92 -43.52
C GLY A 38 58.71 26.86 -44.10
N ALA A 39 58.57 26.39 -45.35
CA ALA A 39 57.28 26.22 -46.01
C ALA A 39 56.47 25.05 -45.41
N ILE A 40 57.14 23.97 -45.00
CA ILE A 40 56.51 22.80 -44.37
C ILE A 40 55.94 23.17 -43.00
N LEU A 41 56.66 23.96 -42.21
CA LEU A 41 56.21 24.38 -40.88
C LEU A 41 55.01 25.33 -40.95
N ALA A 42 54.98 26.23 -41.95
CA ALA A 42 53.82 27.09 -42.22
C ALA A 42 52.57 26.29 -42.64
N LEU A 43 52.74 25.25 -43.46
CA LEU A 43 51.65 24.35 -43.85
C LEU A 43 51.06 23.61 -42.63
N TRP A 44 51.91 23.07 -41.77
CA TRP A 44 51.48 22.40 -40.53
C TRP A 44 50.72 23.33 -39.59
N MET A 45 51.20 24.57 -39.40
CA MET A 45 50.49 25.57 -38.60
C MET A 45 49.11 25.89 -39.20
N LEU A 46 49.01 26.02 -40.51
CA LEU A 46 47.74 26.32 -41.18
C LEU A 46 46.74 25.15 -41.06
N LEU A 47 47.21 23.91 -41.21
CA LEU A 47 46.45 22.69 -40.97
C LEU A 47 45.98 22.58 -39.52
N ALA A 48 46.86 22.86 -38.55
CA ALA A 48 46.52 22.83 -37.13
C ALA A 48 45.46 23.89 -36.78
N VAL A 49 45.58 25.11 -37.31
CA VAL A 49 44.58 26.17 -37.13
C VAL A 49 43.25 25.79 -37.79
N ALA A 50 43.26 25.23 -39.00
CA ALA A 50 42.05 24.78 -39.68
C ALA A 50 41.35 23.64 -38.91
N LEU A 51 42.12 22.67 -38.41
CA LEU A 51 41.61 21.57 -37.58
C LEU A 51 41.02 22.10 -36.26
N LEU A 52 41.73 23.02 -35.59
CA LEU A 52 41.24 23.65 -34.37
C LEU A 52 39.94 24.40 -34.62
N PHE A 53 39.86 25.15 -35.73
CA PHE A 53 38.63 25.84 -36.12
C PHE A 53 37.49 24.87 -36.41
N ALA A 54 37.76 23.76 -37.09
CA ALA A 54 36.78 22.70 -37.34
C ALA A 54 36.30 22.05 -36.02
N CYS A 55 37.19 21.77 -35.07
CA CYS A 55 36.82 21.22 -33.75
C CYS A 55 35.99 22.20 -32.92
N VAL A 56 36.36 23.49 -32.88
CA VAL A 56 35.60 24.53 -32.19
C VAL A 56 34.23 24.73 -32.84
N PHE A 57 34.18 24.72 -34.17
CA PHE A 57 32.93 24.80 -34.91
C PHE A 57 32.02 23.60 -34.63
N PHE A 58 32.55 22.37 -34.70
CA PHE A 58 31.82 21.14 -34.46
C PHE A 58 31.32 21.05 -33.01
N SER A 59 32.18 21.34 -32.04
CA SER A 59 31.77 21.40 -30.61
C SER A 59 30.70 22.46 -30.36
N GLY A 60 30.79 23.62 -31.01
CA GLY A 60 29.78 24.67 -30.96
C GLY A 60 28.41 24.28 -31.54
N GLN A 61 28.35 23.29 -32.44
CA GLN A 61 27.08 22.76 -32.99
C GLN A 61 26.54 21.57 -32.21
N ILE A 62 27.43 20.65 -31.84
CA ILE A 62 27.04 19.36 -31.30
C ILE A 62 26.79 19.41 -29.79
N ALA A 63 27.56 20.20 -29.04
CA ALA A 63 27.34 20.32 -27.61
C ALA A 63 25.93 20.86 -27.28
N PRO A 64 25.41 21.91 -27.95
CA PRO A 64 24.03 22.33 -27.77
C PRO A 64 23.00 21.26 -28.10
N LEU A 65 23.18 20.51 -29.19
CA LEU A 65 22.28 19.42 -29.57
C LEU A 65 22.25 18.30 -28.53
N PHE A 66 23.41 17.86 -28.03
CA PHE A 66 23.47 16.87 -26.95
C PHE A 66 22.87 17.41 -25.65
N MET A 67 23.14 18.67 -25.29
CA MET A 67 22.53 19.30 -24.11
C MET A 67 21.01 19.37 -24.25
N LEU A 68 20.49 19.70 -25.43
CA LEU A 68 19.05 19.75 -25.71
C LEU A 68 18.41 18.36 -25.64
N HIS A 69 19.02 17.36 -26.27
CA HIS A 69 18.54 15.98 -26.23
C HIS A 69 18.57 15.42 -24.80
N SER A 70 19.66 15.63 -24.07
CA SER A 70 19.79 15.21 -22.68
C SER A 70 18.74 15.89 -21.78
N ARG A 71 18.48 17.19 -21.97
CA ARG A 71 17.43 17.89 -21.24
C ARG A 71 16.02 17.41 -21.58
N HIS A 72 15.74 17.17 -22.86
CA HIS A 72 14.46 16.61 -23.29
C HIS A 72 14.22 15.24 -22.65
N GLN A 73 15.23 14.36 -22.68
CA GLN A 73 15.16 13.04 -22.05
C GLN A 73 14.94 13.14 -20.52
N GLN A 74 15.71 13.99 -19.83
CA GLN A 74 15.54 14.22 -18.38
C GLN A 74 14.15 14.78 -18.04
N ALA A 75 13.60 15.66 -18.88
CA ALA A 75 12.26 16.19 -18.69
C ALA A 75 11.19 15.10 -18.83
N ILE A 76 11.34 14.18 -19.80
CA ILE A 76 10.42 13.03 -19.96
C ILE A 76 10.54 12.08 -18.76
N GLU A 77 11.75 11.80 -18.29
CA GLU A 77 12.00 10.97 -17.11
C GLU A 77 11.37 11.56 -15.85
N ALA A 78 11.53 12.87 -15.62
CA ALA A 78 10.90 13.58 -14.51
C ALA A 78 9.38 13.54 -14.60
N ALA A 79 8.83 13.75 -15.81
CA ALA A 79 7.39 13.67 -16.05
C ALA A 79 6.86 12.24 -15.82
N SER A 80 7.60 11.20 -16.23
CA SER A 80 7.18 9.81 -16.00
C SER A 80 7.18 9.44 -14.52
N LEU A 81 8.19 9.90 -13.77
CA LEU A 81 8.25 9.72 -12.32
C LEU A 81 7.11 10.43 -11.61
N LYS A 82 6.77 11.64 -12.05
CA LYS A 82 5.62 12.38 -11.51
C LYS A 82 4.31 11.65 -11.82
N ALA A 83 4.10 11.20 -13.06
CA ALA A 83 2.93 10.41 -13.43
C ALA A 83 2.81 9.14 -12.57
N ALA A 84 3.90 8.40 -12.39
CA ALA A 84 3.94 7.20 -11.55
C ALA A 84 3.60 7.51 -10.07
N SER A 85 4.13 8.63 -9.55
CA SER A 85 3.79 9.11 -8.21
C SER A 85 2.31 9.46 -8.06
N ASP A 86 1.69 10.04 -9.09
CA ASP A 86 0.27 10.40 -9.05
C ASP A 86 -0.63 9.18 -9.14
N LEU A 87 -0.32 8.22 -10.01
CA LEU A 87 -1.03 6.93 -10.07
C LEU A 87 -1.02 6.20 -8.74
N SER A 88 0.09 6.27 -7.99
CA SER A 88 0.24 5.67 -6.66
C SER A 88 -0.69 6.27 -5.61
N ARG A 89 -1.17 7.50 -5.84
CA ARG A 89 -2.06 8.24 -4.93
C ARG A 89 -3.53 8.05 -5.25
N VAL A 90 -3.87 7.46 -6.40
CA VAL A 90 -5.27 7.25 -6.79
C VAL A 90 -5.91 6.23 -5.85
N VAL A 91 -7.04 6.60 -5.27
CA VAL A 91 -7.84 5.78 -4.35
C VAL A 91 -9.21 5.53 -4.95
N VAL A 92 -9.68 4.30 -4.84
CA VAL A 92 -11.02 3.87 -5.25
C VAL A 92 -11.75 3.27 -4.06
N ASN A 93 -13.03 3.62 -3.90
CA ASN A 93 -13.89 3.01 -2.88
C ASN A 93 -14.55 1.75 -3.46
N ASP A 94 -14.09 0.59 -3.03
CA ASP A 94 -14.65 -0.72 -3.35
C ASP A 94 -15.71 -1.14 -2.30
N PRO A 95 -16.86 -1.70 -2.72
CA PRO A 95 -17.93 -2.06 -1.80
C PRO A 95 -17.61 -3.23 -0.86
N TYR A 96 -16.61 -4.06 -1.19
CA TYR A 96 -16.23 -5.23 -0.40
C TYR A 96 -14.94 -4.99 0.40
N TRP A 97 -13.94 -4.35 -0.20
CA TRP A 97 -12.63 -4.12 0.42
C TRP A 97 -12.44 -2.73 1.03
N GLY A 98 -13.40 -1.82 0.85
CA GLY A 98 -13.25 -0.42 1.24
C GLY A 98 -12.30 0.34 0.31
N TYR A 99 -11.44 1.19 0.84
CA TYR A 99 -10.56 2.00 0.01
C TYR A 99 -9.36 1.19 -0.50
N VAL A 100 -9.21 1.13 -1.82
CA VAL A 100 -8.18 0.38 -2.53
C VAL A 100 -7.33 1.32 -3.40
N SER A 101 -6.03 1.07 -3.45
CA SER A 101 -5.05 1.84 -4.24
C SER A 101 -3.91 0.93 -4.75
N LEU A 102 -2.93 1.51 -5.46
CA LEU A 102 -1.64 0.86 -5.72
C LEU A 102 -0.74 0.87 -4.48
N SER A 103 -0.94 1.81 -3.55
CA SER A 103 -0.17 1.92 -2.30
C SER A 103 -1.02 1.67 -1.07
N ASP A 104 -0.38 1.22 0.02
CA ASP A 104 -1.01 1.20 1.34
C ASP A 104 -0.85 2.58 2.02
N TYR A 105 -1.94 3.08 2.61
CA TYR A 105 -1.95 4.31 3.40
C TYR A 105 -2.55 4.07 4.78
N PRO A 106 -2.00 4.70 5.83
CA PRO A 106 -2.58 4.63 7.16
C PRO A 106 -3.89 5.44 7.19
N ALA A 107 -4.74 5.14 8.18
CA ALA A 107 -6.01 5.82 8.44
C ALA A 107 -5.83 7.30 8.83
N THR A 108 -5.55 8.14 7.82
CA THR A 108 -5.20 9.56 7.97
C THR A 108 -5.84 10.46 6.92
N GLY A 109 -6.44 9.90 5.88
CA GLY A 109 -7.01 10.65 4.78
C GLY A 109 -8.27 11.42 5.18
N ALA A 110 -8.36 12.67 4.72
CA ALA A 110 -9.51 13.54 4.99
C ALA A 110 -10.78 13.15 4.22
N ALA A 111 -10.65 12.40 3.12
CA ALA A 111 -11.78 11.95 2.31
C ALA A 111 -12.04 10.43 2.41
N THR A 112 -11.14 9.71 3.09
CA THR A 112 -11.30 8.29 3.39
C THR A 112 -11.83 8.15 4.80
N MET A 113 -13.13 8.38 4.99
CA MET A 113 -13.79 8.37 6.30
C MET A 113 -14.93 7.35 6.35
N ALA A 114 -15.12 6.74 7.51
CA ALA A 114 -16.29 5.96 7.85
C ALA A 114 -17.52 6.86 8.11
N GLY A 115 -18.69 6.26 8.29
CA GLY A 115 -19.94 6.98 8.53
C GLY A 115 -19.95 7.76 9.86
N ASP A 116 -19.18 7.32 10.84
CA ASP A 116 -18.94 8.01 12.11
C ASP A 116 -17.88 9.13 12.03
N GLY A 117 -17.32 9.39 10.85
CA GLY A 117 -16.29 10.40 10.62
C GLY A 117 -14.88 9.97 11.01
N GLN A 118 -14.66 8.71 11.41
CA GLN A 118 -13.33 8.19 11.68
C GLN A 118 -12.58 7.91 10.38
N PRO A 119 -11.27 8.21 10.31
CA PRO A 119 -10.49 7.94 9.10
C PRO A 119 -10.32 6.43 8.89
N LEU A 120 -10.36 6.01 7.63
CA LEU A 120 -10.19 4.63 7.20
C LEU A 120 -8.83 4.43 6.51
N PRO A 121 -8.21 3.25 6.68
CA PRO A 121 -7.01 2.89 5.95
C PRO A 121 -7.32 2.71 4.45
N VAL A 122 -6.28 2.81 3.62
CA VAL A 122 -6.33 2.43 2.21
C VAL A 122 -5.35 1.30 1.98
N HIS A 123 -5.80 0.24 1.31
CA HIS A 123 -4.98 -0.94 1.09
C HIS A 123 -4.52 -1.04 -0.36
N SER A 124 -3.28 -1.44 -0.56
CA SER A 124 -2.76 -1.78 -1.87
C SER A 124 -3.48 -3.02 -2.38
N ILE A 125 -3.84 -3.02 -3.67
CA ILE A 125 -4.37 -4.21 -4.34
C ILE A 125 -3.43 -5.42 -4.20
N ASN A 126 -2.11 -5.17 -4.21
CA ASN A 126 -1.11 -6.21 -4.00
C ASN A 126 -1.18 -6.80 -2.57
N THR A 127 -1.46 -5.98 -1.56
CA THR A 127 -1.64 -6.40 -0.17
C THR A 127 -2.90 -7.25 -0.02
N ILE A 128 -4.00 -6.86 -0.68
CA ILE A 128 -5.25 -7.62 -0.69
C ILE A 128 -5.04 -8.99 -1.35
N LEU A 129 -4.48 -9.04 -2.57
CA LEU A 129 -4.21 -10.31 -3.28
C LEU A 129 -3.25 -11.23 -2.50
N ALA A 130 -2.30 -10.65 -1.77
CA ALA A 130 -1.38 -11.39 -0.93
C ALA A 130 -2.09 -12.01 0.29
N ALA A 131 -3.03 -11.28 0.89
CA ALA A 131 -3.85 -11.75 2.00
C ALA A 131 -4.73 -12.93 1.56
N THR A 132 -5.50 -12.77 0.47
CA THR A 132 -6.40 -13.84 -0.01
C THR A 132 -5.64 -15.12 -0.35
N ARG A 133 -4.41 -14.99 -0.89
CA ARG A 133 -3.53 -16.15 -1.12
C ARG A 133 -3.03 -16.78 0.18
N LEU A 134 -2.61 -15.96 1.14
CA LEU A 134 -2.15 -16.44 2.44
C LEU A 134 -3.26 -17.21 3.16
N ASP A 135 -4.47 -16.64 3.20
CA ASP A 135 -5.63 -17.24 3.86
C ASP A 135 -5.99 -18.58 3.22
N TYR A 136 -5.96 -18.67 1.88
CA TYR A 136 -6.14 -19.92 1.17
C TYR A 136 -5.08 -20.97 1.53
N LEU A 137 -3.79 -20.59 1.61
CA LEU A 137 -2.74 -21.52 2.01
C LEU A 137 -2.89 -22.00 3.45
N ILE A 138 -3.32 -21.13 4.37
CA ILE A 138 -3.64 -21.50 5.75
C ILE A 138 -4.82 -22.49 5.77
N ALA A 139 -5.87 -22.22 4.99
CA ALA A 139 -7.03 -23.09 4.87
C ALA A 139 -6.64 -24.50 4.37
N GLN A 140 -5.77 -24.59 3.36
CA GLN A 140 -5.25 -25.86 2.86
C GLN A 140 -4.41 -26.62 3.90
N GLU A 141 -3.59 -25.91 4.68
CA GLU A 141 -2.80 -26.52 5.75
C GLU A 141 -3.68 -27.02 6.91
N LEU A 142 -4.82 -26.37 7.14
CA LEU A 142 -5.82 -26.81 8.11
C LEU A 142 -6.75 -27.92 7.57
N GLY A 143 -6.78 -28.13 6.25
CA GLY A 143 -7.72 -29.07 5.62
C GLY A 143 -9.19 -28.65 5.79
N ASN A 144 -9.45 -27.33 5.88
CA ASN A 144 -10.79 -26.81 6.15
C ASN A 144 -11.42 -26.23 4.87
N ALA A 145 -12.35 -26.98 4.27
CA ALA A 145 -13.00 -26.62 3.02
C ALA A 145 -13.83 -25.32 3.11
N THR A 146 -14.37 -24.98 4.29
CA THR A 146 -15.12 -23.72 4.47
C THR A 146 -14.17 -22.52 4.38
N LEU A 147 -12.99 -22.61 5.01
CA LEU A 147 -11.97 -21.56 4.90
C LEU A 147 -11.42 -21.43 3.48
N GLU A 148 -11.28 -22.54 2.75
CA GLU A 148 -10.87 -22.52 1.34
C GLU A 148 -11.91 -21.80 0.46
N GLU A 149 -13.20 -22.08 0.66
CA GLU A 149 -14.29 -21.44 -0.09
C GLU A 149 -14.33 -19.93 0.16
N LEU A 150 -14.21 -19.50 1.43
CA LEU A 150 -14.18 -18.08 1.80
C LEU A 150 -12.98 -17.36 1.18
N SER A 151 -11.80 -17.99 1.18
CA SER A 151 -10.60 -17.41 0.59
C SER A 151 -10.73 -17.23 -0.93
N LEU A 152 -11.44 -18.15 -1.61
CA LEU A 152 -11.73 -18.04 -3.03
C LEU A 152 -12.80 -16.98 -3.32
N GLU A 153 -13.80 -16.82 -2.46
CA GLU A 153 -14.77 -15.71 -2.54
C GLU A 153 -14.05 -14.36 -2.43
N ASP A 154 -13.18 -14.21 -1.44
CA ASP A 154 -12.34 -13.02 -1.25
C ASP A 154 -11.48 -12.72 -2.48
N LEU A 155 -10.86 -13.75 -3.06
CA LEU A 155 -10.06 -13.58 -4.29
C LEU A 155 -10.91 -13.06 -5.46
N ARG A 156 -12.14 -13.54 -5.62
CA ARG A 156 -13.05 -13.03 -6.67
C ARG A 156 -13.41 -11.57 -6.43
N ASN A 157 -13.70 -11.21 -5.18
CA ASN A 157 -13.98 -9.82 -4.81
C ASN A 157 -12.74 -8.92 -5.01
N ALA A 158 -11.54 -9.43 -4.71
CA ALA A 158 -10.28 -8.73 -4.95
C ALA A 158 -10.05 -8.46 -6.45
N LYS A 159 -10.35 -9.42 -7.33
CA LYS A 159 -10.29 -9.23 -8.79
C LYS A 159 -11.31 -8.21 -9.31
N GLU A 160 -12.48 -8.11 -8.68
CA GLU A 160 -13.43 -7.05 -9.04
C GLU A 160 -12.94 -5.67 -8.59
N ALA A 161 -12.31 -5.57 -7.41
CA ALA A 161 -11.63 -4.35 -6.96
C ALA A 161 -10.48 -3.96 -7.90
N GLU A 162 -9.70 -4.94 -8.35
CA GLU A 162 -8.62 -4.79 -9.34
C GLU A 162 -9.14 -4.14 -10.63
N LYS A 163 -10.23 -4.68 -11.21
CA LYS A 163 -10.87 -4.13 -12.42
C LYS A 163 -11.43 -2.73 -12.22
N ARG A 164 -11.92 -2.40 -11.02
CA ARG A 164 -12.40 -1.05 -10.69
C ARG A 164 -11.23 -0.07 -10.65
N LEU A 165 -10.16 -0.43 -9.96
CA LEU A 165 -8.93 0.37 -9.90
C LEU A 165 -8.33 0.59 -11.29
N ALA A 166 -8.23 -0.46 -12.11
CA ALA A 166 -7.69 -0.38 -13.47
C ALA A 166 -8.44 0.66 -14.32
N ARG A 167 -9.77 0.63 -14.28
CA ARG A 167 -10.63 1.59 -15.00
C ARG A 167 -10.38 3.03 -14.55
N VAL A 168 -10.22 3.28 -13.25
CA VAL A 168 -9.97 4.64 -12.73
C VAL A 168 -8.56 5.12 -13.11
N LEU A 169 -7.54 4.26 -13.02
CA LEU A 169 -6.18 4.59 -13.45
C LEU A 169 -6.11 4.90 -14.94
N GLU A 170 -6.78 4.10 -15.78
CA GLU A 170 -6.82 4.33 -17.23
C GLU A 170 -7.51 5.65 -17.59
N ARG A 171 -8.63 5.98 -16.93
CA ARG A 171 -9.27 7.29 -17.10
C ARG A 171 -8.38 8.43 -16.62
N SER A 172 -7.61 8.24 -15.55
CA SER A 172 -6.71 9.28 -15.01
C SER A 172 -5.62 9.75 -15.98
N ILE A 173 -5.24 8.91 -16.95
CA ILE A 173 -4.26 9.26 -17.99
C ILE A 173 -4.89 9.69 -19.32
N LYS A 174 -6.16 9.35 -19.58
CA LYS A 174 -6.88 9.67 -20.83
C LYS A 174 -7.71 10.95 -20.73
N GLU A 175 -8.31 11.22 -19.58
CA GLU A 175 -9.32 12.27 -19.40
C GLU A 175 -8.79 13.41 -18.53
N ASN A 176 -8.92 14.65 -18.99
CA ASN A 176 -8.55 15.84 -18.21
C ASN A 176 -9.45 16.07 -16.97
N ASN A 177 -10.54 15.32 -16.84
CA ASN A 177 -11.50 15.41 -15.74
C ASN A 177 -11.81 14.00 -15.21
N SER A 178 -10.79 13.33 -14.69
CA SER A 178 -10.93 11.99 -14.13
C SER A 178 -11.61 12.03 -12.75
N ASP A 179 -12.37 11.00 -12.43
CA ASP A 179 -12.91 10.75 -11.07
C ASP A 179 -11.80 10.33 -10.07
N ALA A 180 -10.53 10.34 -10.48
CA ALA A 180 -9.40 9.92 -9.67
C ALA A 180 -9.17 10.92 -8.53
N ARG A 181 -9.19 10.41 -7.30
CA ARG A 181 -9.06 11.17 -6.07
C ARG A 181 -7.94 10.58 -5.23
N ASP A 182 -7.24 11.41 -4.48
CA ASP A 182 -6.31 10.93 -3.45
C ASP A 182 -6.99 10.68 -2.10
N ILE A 183 -6.23 10.25 -1.10
CA ILE A 183 -6.71 10.01 0.28
C ILE A 183 -7.38 11.23 0.92
N ASN A 184 -7.10 12.44 0.44
CA ASN A 184 -7.67 13.70 0.94
C ASN A 184 -8.81 14.21 0.06
N GLY A 185 -9.18 13.46 -0.99
CA GLY A 185 -10.25 13.81 -1.93
C GLY A 185 -9.82 14.86 -2.95
N ALA A 186 -8.53 15.19 -3.03
CA ALA A 186 -8.01 16.05 -4.07
C ALA A 186 -8.03 15.31 -5.41
N SER A 187 -8.41 15.98 -6.48
CA SER A 187 -8.38 15.41 -7.82
C SER A 187 -6.94 15.11 -8.24
N VAL A 188 -6.71 13.91 -8.77
CA VAL A 188 -5.42 13.47 -9.29
C VAL A 188 -5.49 13.49 -10.82
N ASN A 189 -4.88 14.52 -11.44
CA ASN A 189 -4.79 14.63 -12.88
C ASN A 189 -3.37 14.31 -13.35
N THR A 190 -3.12 13.02 -13.55
CA THR A 190 -1.82 12.47 -13.91
C THR A 190 -1.24 13.11 -15.18
N THR A 191 -2.06 13.31 -16.21
CA THR A 191 -1.62 13.87 -17.49
C THR A 191 -1.21 15.33 -17.36
N LYS A 192 -2.03 16.14 -16.67
CA LYS A 192 -1.75 17.56 -16.44
C LYS A 192 -0.49 17.73 -15.60
N ASP A 193 -0.40 17.04 -14.48
CA ASP A 193 0.73 17.15 -13.56
C ASP A 193 2.06 16.69 -14.21
N ALA A 194 2.01 15.62 -15.02
CA ALA A 194 3.15 15.16 -15.80
C ALA A 194 3.56 16.17 -16.89
N TRP A 195 2.59 16.79 -17.56
CA TRP A 195 2.84 17.84 -18.56
C TRP A 195 3.46 19.09 -17.93
N GLU A 196 2.92 19.57 -16.81
CA GLU A 196 3.47 20.72 -16.08
C GLU A 196 4.91 20.45 -15.63
N THR A 197 5.19 19.23 -15.15
CA THR A 197 6.55 18.80 -14.79
C THR A 197 7.47 18.75 -16.00
N TYR A 198 7.00 18.19 -17.12
CA TYR A 198 7.75 18.13 -18.38
C TYR A 198 8.16 19.55 -18.85
N ILE A 199 7.21 20.48 -18.91
CA ILE A 199 7.46 21.87 -19.31
C ILE A 199 8.38 22.58 -18.31
N GLY A 200 8.18 22.38 -17.01
CA GLY A 200 9.02 22.95 -15.96
C GLY A 200 10.48 22.52 -16.07
N CYS A 201 10.73 21.24 -16.35
CA CYS A 201 12.07 20.70 -16.57
C CYS A 201 12.68 21.12 -17.91
N LEU A 202 11.86 21.35 -18.94
CA LEU A 202 12.32 21.84 -20.24
C LEU A 202 12.85 23.28 -20.13
N GLY A 203 12.22 24.14 -19.33
CA GLY A 203 12.64 25.52 -19.08
C GLY A 203 12.47 26.43 -20.30
N ALA A 204 13.49 27.24 -20.63
CA ALA A 204 13.46 28.18 -21.75
C ALA A 204 13.71 27.55 -23.14
N LEU A 205 13.63 26.22 -23.23
CA LEU A 205 13.86 25.43 -24.44
C LEU A 205 12.65 25.49 -25.41
N PRO A 206 12.75 24.88 -26.61
CA PRO A 206 11.76 25.07 -27.67
C PRO A 206 10.34 24.66 -27.26
N LYS A 207 9.36 25.18 -28.02
CA LYS A 207 7.94 24.92 -27.78
C LYS A 207 7.65 23.42 -27.85
N ALA A 208 7.41 22.82 -26.70
CA ALA A 208 6.84 21.49 -26.60
C ALA A 208 5.44 21.47 -27.23
N ASN A 209 5.11 20.36 -27.89
CA ASN A 209 3.81 20.15 -28.50
C ASN A 209 2.96 19.25 -27.62
N GLU A 210 1.90 19.80 -27.05
CA GLU A 210 0.97 19.08 -26.17
C GLU A 210 0.32 17.89 -26.88
N ASN A 211 0.05 18.00 -28.19
CA ASN A 211 -0.55 16.91 -28.98
C ASN A 211 0.38 15.70 -29.17
N GLN A 212 1.68 15.87 -28.91
CA GLN A 212 2.67 14.80 -29.00
C GLN A 212 3.07 14.27 -27.62
N PHE A 213 2.46 14.76 -26.54
CA PHE A 213 2.66 14.27 -25.19
C PHE A 213 1.61 13.21 -24.87
N LYS A 214 2.05 11.95 -24.78
CA LYS A 214 1.16 10.80 -24.61
C LYS A 214 1.57 9.97 -23.41
N LEU A 215 0.61 9.64 -22.56
CA LEU A 215 0.75 8.67 -21.48
C LEU A 215 0.15 7.33 -21.92
N THR A 216 0.80 6.23 -21.58
CA THR A 216 0.29 4.87 -21.80
C THR A 216 0.58 4.01 -20.58
N LEU A 217 -0.40 3.28 -20.08
CA LEU A 217 -0.20 2.29 -19.01
C LEU A 217 0.23 0.95 -19.59
N GLY A 218 0.99 0.18 -18.81
CA GLY A 218 1.38 -1.16 -19.17
C GLY A 218 2.17 -1.88 -18.08
N LYS A 219 2.90 -2.91 -18.51
CA LYS A 219 3.72 -3.78 -17.67
C LYS A 219 5.11 -3.99 -18.29
N LEU A 220 5.98 -4.70 -17.58
CA LEU A 220 7.31 -5.05 -18.07
C LEU A 220 7.36 -6.53 -18.47
N ASN A 221 8.03 -6.82 -19.58
CA ASN A 221 8.34 -8.20 -19.98
C ASN A 221 9.44 -8.83 -19.12
N ASP A 222 10.29 -8.03 -18.48
CA ASP A 222 11.15 -8.52 -17.41
C ASP A 222 10.49 -8.31 -16.06
N THR A 223 10.20 -9.42 -15.42
CA THR A 223 9.50 -9.41 -14.15
C THR A 223 10.38 -8.80 -13.06
N ALA A 224 9.95 -7.66 -12.51
CA ALA A 224 10.57 -7.06 -11.33
C ALA A 224 10.14 -7.79 -10.05
N ALA A 225 10.87 -7.57 -8.95
CA ALA A 225 10.40 -7.96 -7.63
C ALA A 225 9.30 -6.98 -7.19
N THR A 226 8.23 -7.51 -6.59
CA THR A 226 7.24 -6.69 -5.89
C THR A 226 7.76 -6.30 -4.51
N THR A 227 7.07 -5.40 -3.81
CA THR A 227 7.29 -5.14 -2.38
C THR A 227 6.64 -6.16 -1.45
N ILE A 228 5.80 -7.06 -1.99
CA ILE A 228 5.06 -8.04 -1.21
C ILE A 228 5.97 -9.23 -0.89
N ARG A 229 6.28 -9.39 0.40
CA ARG A 229 7.06 -10.53 0.89
C ARG A 229 6.28 -11.82 0.77
N LEU A 230 7.00 -12.91 0.48
CA LEU A 230 6.42 -14.23 0.59
C LEU A 230 6.10 -14.55 2.05
N PRO A 231 4.95 -15.17 2.35
CA PRO A 231 4.67 -15.71 3.66
C PRO A 231 5.82 -16.59 4.18
N PHE A 232 6.13 -16.44 5.46
CA PHE A 232 7.13 -17.29 6.08
C PHE A 232 6.53 -18.67 6.37
N LEU A 233 7.36 -19.69 6.10
CA LEU A 233 7.07 -21.08 6.40
C LEU A 233 8.39 -21.76 6.73
N SER A 234 8.50 -22.33 7.93
CA SER A 234 9.72 -22.99 8.43
C SER A 234 10.01 -24.32 7.75
N ASP A 235 8.98 -25.06 7.34
CA ASP A 235 9.11 -26.30 6.59
C ASP A 235 9.63 -26.02 5.16
N ALA A 236 10.87 -26.41 4.88
CA ALA A 236 11.51 -26.20 3.59
C ALA A 236 10.82 -26.96 2.44
N GLY A 237 10.27 -28.15 2.71
CA GLY A 237 9.54 -28.96 1.75
C GLY A 237 8.26 -28.25 1.31
N LYS A 238 7.42 -27.87 2.27
CA LYS A 238 6.19 -27.10 2.00
C LYS A 238 6.51 -25.73 1.39
N ARG A 239 7.60 -25.08 1.81
CA ARG A 239 8.03 -23.80 1.25
C ARG A 239 8.35 -23.94 -0.24
N SER A 240 9.10 -24.97 -0.64
CA SER A 240 9.40 -25.20 -2.06
C SER A 240 8.16 -25.56 -2.89
N LYS A 241 7.16 -26.22 -2.28
CA LYS A 241 5.86 -26.53 -2.90
C LYS A 241 5.03 -25.27 -3.16
N TYR A 242 4.87 -24.41 -2.15
CA TYR A 242 4.03 -23.21 -2.25
C TYR A 242 4.72 -22.03 -2.91
N PHE A 243 6.05 -22.02 -2.87
CA PHE A 243 6.87 -20.92 -3.38
C PHE A 243 7.99 -21.48 -4.26
N PRO A 244 7.66 -21.97 -5.46
CA PRO A 244 8.68 -22.36 -6.42
C PRO A 244 9.51 -21.13 -6.87
N LYS A 245 10.67 -21.37 -7.49
CA LYS A 245 11.66 -20.31 -7.79
C LYS A 245 11.20 -19.32 -8.87
N ASP A 246 10.27 -19.73 -9.71
CA ASP A 246 9.68 -18.97 -10.79
C ASP A 246 8.74 -17.85 -10.31
N ILE A 247 8.04 -18.04 -9.18
CA ILE A 247 7.10 -17.02 -8.67
C ILE A 247 7.73 -16.01 -7.71
N GLN A 248 9.04 -16.10 -7.46
CA GLN A 248 9.72 -15.26 -6.47
C GLN A 248 11.02 -14.62 -6.97
N VAL A 249 11.33 -13.47 -6.38
CA VAL A 249 12.60 -12.75 -6.52
C VAL A 249 12.92 -12.12 -5.17
N ASN A 250 14.12 -12.37 -4.65
CA ASN A 250 14.61 -11.76 -3.39
C ASN A 250 13.65 -11.90 -2.18
N GLY A 251 12.96 -13.05 -2.08
CA GLY A 251 12.02 -13.30 -0.98
C GLY A 251 10.67 -12.56 -1.09
N CYS A 252 10.42 -11.88 -2.21
CA CYS A 252 9.14 -11.27 -2.56
C CYS A 252 8.50 -11.99 -3.74
N TYR A 253 7.20 -11.78 -3.94
CA TYR A 253 6.53 -12.23 -5.15
C TYR A 253 7.13 -11.53 -6.36
N ARG A 254 7.18 -12.26 -7.47
CA ARG A 254 7.55 -11.73 -8.78
C ARG A 254 6.34 -11.04 -9.41
N ALA A 255 6.55 -9.85 -9.97
CA ALA A 255 5.50 -9.11 -10.66
C ALA A 255 5.12 -9.77 -11.98
N ASP A 256 3.86 -9.60 -12.40
CA ASP A 256 3.31 -10.03 -13.69
C ASP A 256 3.45 -11.54 -13.97
N VAL A 257 3.63 -12.34 -12.92
CA VAL A 257 3.66 -13.81 -12.98
C VAL A 257 2.41 -14.38 -12.33
N GLU A 258 1.80 -15.34 -13.02
CA GLU A 258 0.65 -16.06 -12.49
C GLU A 258 1.06 -16.91 -11.28
N VAL A 259 0.39 -16.66 -10.17
CA VAL A 259 0.53 -17.39 -8.92
C VAL A 259 -0.75 -18.18 -8.66
N PRO A 260 -0.66 -19.50 -8.40
CA PRO A 260 -1.84 -20.31 -8.15
C PRO A 260 -2.43 -20.04 -6.76
N VAL A 261 -3.77 -20.03 -6.70
CA VAL A 261 -4.60 -20.02 -5.49
C VAL A 261 -5.76 -21.01 -5.73
N GLY A 262 -5.50 -22.27 -5.42
CA GLY A 262 -6.43 -23.36 -5.72
C GLY A 262 -6.70 -23.51 -7.21
N PRO A 263 -7.97 -23.50 -7.67
CA PRO A 263 -8.30 -23.54 -9.09
C PRO A 263 -8.11 -22.19 -9.80
N GLU A 264 -7.91 -21.11 -9.04
CA GLU A 264 -7.75 -19.76 -9.58
C GLU A 264 -6.28 -19.35 -9.66
N ARG A 265 -6.04 -18.26 -10.40
CA ARG A 265 -4.73 -17.62 -10.55
C ARG A 265 -4.86 -16.13 -10.28
N LEU A 266 -3.78 -15.54 -9.79
CA LEU A 266 -3.62 -14.09 -9.63
C LEU A 266 -2.22 -13.66 -10.07
N SER A 267 -2.02 -12.37 -10.28
CA SER A 267 -0.71 -11.78 -10.57
C SER A 267 -0.53 -10.54 -9.72
N PHE A 268 0.71 -10.30 -9.26
CA PHE A 268 1.04 -9.09 -8.53
C PHE A 268 1.60 -8.02 -9.46
N LEU A 269 1.31 -6.76 -9.17
CA LEU A 269 1.81 -5.63 -9.96
C LEU A 269 3.24 -5.26 -9.59
N ALA A 270 3.99 -4.76 -10.57
CA ALA A 270 5.28 -4.13 -10.37
C ALA A 270 5.11 -2.76 -9.67
N VAL A 271 5.31 -2.73 -8.36
CA VAL A 271 5.36 -1.50 -7.57
C VAL A 271 6.62 -1.51 -6.72
N ALA A 272 7.29 -0.36 -6.64
CA ALA A 272 8.51 -0.19 -5.85
C ALA A 272 8.25 0.59 -4.55
N GLY A 273 9.24 0.70 -3.67
CA GLY A 273 9.13 1.55 -2.47
C GLY A 273 9.09 3.06 -2.76
N GLN A 274 9.50 3.46 -3.96
CA GLN A 274 9.46 4.83 -4.45
C GLN A 274 9.30 4.82 -5.98
N PRO A 275 8.77 5.90 -6.60
CA PRO A 275 8.67 5.97 -8.05
C PRO A 275 10.06 5.84 -8.67
N SER A 276 10.20 4.99 -9.68
CA SER A 276 11.50 4.60 -10.21
C SER A 276 11.44 4.46 -11.73
N LEU A 277 12.54 4.81 -12.42
CA LEU A 277 12.63 4.68 -13.87
C LEU A 277 12.89 3.22 -14.23
N VAL A 278 12.16 2.72 -15.22
CA VAL A 278 12.28 1.34 -15.71
C VAL A 278 12.63 1.32 -17.20
N ASN A 279 13.11 0.17 -17.67
CA ASN A 279 13.61 0.04 -19.03
C ASN A 279 12.47 0.12 -20.06
N SER A 280 12.44 1.20 -20.83
CA SER A 280 11.42 1.44 -21.86
C SER A 280 11.39 0.39 -22.97
N ASN A 281 12.50 -0.30 -23.23
CA ASN A 281 12.57 -1.35 -24.26
C ASN A 281 11.84 -2.63 -23.85
N LYS A 282 11.51 -2.77 -22.56
CA LYS A 282 10.82 -3.93 -22.01
C LYS A 282 9.36 -3.65 -21.68
N PHE A 283 8.91 -2.43 -21.90
CA PHE A 283 7.53 -2.01 -21.70
C PHE A 283 6.60 -2.67 -22.71
N VAL A 284 5.50 -3.21 -22.21
CA VAL A 284 4.37 -3.71 -23.01
C VAL A 284 3.12 -2.95 -22.61
N PRO A 285 2.44 -2.28 -23.56
CA PRO A 285 1.22 -1.55 -23.27
C PRO A 285 0.10 -2.50 -22.81
N ALA A 286 -0.72 -2.04 -21.87
CA ALA A 286 -1.92 -2.76 -21.44
C ALA A 286 -2.88 -2.95 -22.61
N GLN A 287 -3.55 -4.10 -22.68
CA GLN A 287 -4.58 -4.33 -23.67
C GLN A 287 -5.89 -3.70 -23.21
N GLU A 288 -6.48 -2.79 -24.02
CA GLU A 288 -7.71 -2.08 -23.66
C GLU A 288 -8.91 -3.01 -23.41
N LYS A 289 -8.88 -4.24 -23.93
CA LYS A 289 -10.04 -5.13 -23.93
C LYS A 289 -10.35 -5.77 -22.58
N ASP A 290 -9.34 -5.92 -21.72
CA ASP A 290 -9.45 -6.76 -20.51
C ASP A 290 -9.42 -5.96 -19.20
N ALA A 291 -9.29 -4.62 -19.26
CA ALA A 291 -9.08 -3.77 -18.09
C ALA A 291 -7.96 -4.32 -17.18
N GLU A 292 -6.90 -4.84 -17.79
CA GLU A 292 -5.74 -5.40 -17.10
C GLU A 292 -5.09 -4.30 -16.27
N LEU A 293 -4.98 -4.53 -14.96
CA LEU A 293 -4.40 -3.54 -14.07
C LEU A 293 -2.91 -3.38 -14.35
N SER A 294 -2.47 -2.13 -14.46
CA SER A 294 -1.11 -1.79 -14.86
C SER A 294 -0.57 -0.68 -13.97
N SER A 295 0.67 -0.84 -13.52
CA SER A 295 1.35 0.09 -12.60
C SER A 295 2.51 0.85 -13.25
N ILE A 296 2.90 0.49 -14.49
CA ILE A 296 3.97 1.17 -15.24
C ILE A 296 3.34 2.19 -16.17
N VAL A 297 3.84 3.43 -16.12
CA VAL A 297 3.46 4.50 -17.04
C VAL A 297 4.60 4.80 -17.99
N ARG A 298 4.30 4.79 -19.29
CA ARG A 298 5.18 5.26 -20.35
C ARG A 298 4.74 6.65 -20.79
N ILE A 299 5.69 7.57 -20.86
CA ILE A 299 5.49 8.89 -21.48
C ILE A 299 6.25 8.92 -22.79
N GLU A 300 5.58 9.37 -23.84
CA GLU A 300 6.16 9.69 -25.14
C GLU A 300 5.97 11.18 -25.39
N ALA A 301 7.04 11.88 -25.79
CA ALA A 301 6.99 13.31 -26.07
C ALA A 301 7.93 13.68 -27.21
N ALA A 302 7.55 14.72 -27.95
CA ALA A 302 8.36 15.28 -29.02
C ALA A 302 8.58 16.78 -28.85
N CYS A 303 9.80 17.23 -29.15
CA CYS A 303 10.23 18.62 -29.03
C CYS A 303 10.90 19.09 -30.34
N GLU A 304 10.54 20.29 -30.78
CA GLU A 304 11.11 20.91 -31.98
C GLU A 304 12.46 21.58 -31.69
N LEU A 305 13.56 20.98 -32.10
CA LEU A 305 14.88 21.59 -32.04
C LEU A 305 15.10 22.50 -33.25
N ARG A 306 15.31 23.79 -32.98
CA ARG A 306 15.87 24.71 -33.99
C ARG A 306 17.38 24.74 -33.86
N ASN A 307 18.06 24.17 -34.85
CA ASN A 307 19.47 24.42 -35.06
C ASN A 307 19.70 25.89 -35.42
N LEU A 308 20.82 26.46 -34.99
CA LEU A 308 21.18 27.86 -35.29
C LEU A 308 21.32 28.14 -36.80
N TRP A 309 21.48 27.10 -37.62
CA TRP A 309 21.80 27.19 -39.05
C TRP A 309 20.79 26.54 -39.98
N GLU A 310 19.98 25.60 -39.49
CA GLU A 310 18.92 24.98 -40.29
C GLU A 310 17.64 25.80 -40.15
N LYS A 311 17.03 26.13 -41.30
CA LYS A 311 15.72 26.81 -41.31
C LYS A 311 14.57 25.88 -40.93
N THR A 312 14.78 24.56 -41.03
CA THR A 312 13.79 23.53 -40.72
C THR A 312 13.99 23.04 -39.28
N PRO A 313 12.96 23.13 -38.42
CA PRO A 313 13.02 22.53 -37.09
C PRO A 313 13.15 21.01 -37.21
N GLN A 314 14.07 20.41 -36.46
CA GLN A 314 14.17 18.96 -36.31
C GLN A 314 13.31 18.52 -35.12
N VAL A 315 12.51 17.47 -35.27
CA VAL A 315 11.70 16.95 -34.16
C VAL A 315 12.49 15.84 -33.47
N VAL A 316 12.73 15.98 -32.17
CA VAL A 316 13.31 14.93 -31.34
C VAL A 316 12.21 14.29 -30.51
N CYS A 317 12.01 13.00 -30.75
CA CYS A 317 11.12 12.16 -29.96
C CYS A 317 11.91 11.49 -28.85
N GLY A 318 11.30 11.37 -27.68
CA GLY A 318 11.84 10.61 -26.57
C GLY A 318 10.72 9.83 -25.87
N SER A 319 11.13 8.85 -25.08
CA SER A 319 10.21 8.12 -24.21
C SER A 319 10.91 7.70 -22.93
N ALA A 320 10.18 7.71 -21.82
CA ALA A 320 10.62 7.13 -20.57
C ALA A 320 9.48 6.32 -19.95
N CYS A 321 9.84 5.33 -19.13
CA CYS A 321 8.89 4.52 -18.38
C CYS A 321 9.22 4.65 -16.90
N ALA A 322 8.19 4.72 -16.06
CA ALA A 322 8.34 4.73 -14.62
C ALA A 322 7.34 3.79 -13.96
N GLU A 323 7.77 3.15 -12.89
CA GLU A 323 6.92 2.31 -12.06
C GLU A 323 6.32 3.11 -10.90
N ALA A 324 5.05 2.84 -10.59
CA ALA A 324 4.38 3.35 -9.41
C ALA A 324 5.03 2.83 -8.12
N CYS A 325 4.71 3.48 -7.00
CA CYS A 325 5.25 3.15 -5.69
C CYS A 325 4.18 2.68 -4.72
N THR A 326 4.65 2.11 -3.60
CA THR A 326 3.88 1.87 -2.38
C THR A 326 4.67 2.35 -1.17
N LEU A 327 3.98 3.02 -0.25
CA LEU A 327 4.57 3.51 1.00
C LEU A 327 4.84 2.37 2.00
N GLY A 328 4.27 1.18 1.77
CA GLY A 328 4.50 -0.01 2.58
C GLY A 328 4.13 0.23 4.04
N THR A 329 2.83 0.25 4.36
CA THR A 329 2.38 0.34 5.74
C THR A 329 1.95 -1.01 6.28
N THR A 330 2.34 -1.30 7.51
CA THR A 330 1.84 -2.48 8.23
C THR A 330 0.39 -2.24 8.62
N PRO A 331 -0.55 -3.16 8.30
CA PRO A 331 -1.93 -3.02 8.72
C PRO A 331 -2.00 -2.98 10.24
N ALA A 332 -2.98 -2.24 10.75
CA ALA A 332 -3.14 -2.12 12.18
C ALA A 332 -3.53 -3.49 12.77
N PRO A 333 -3.02 -3.86 13.96
CA PRO A 333 -3.29 -5.18 14.52
C PRO A 333 -4.79 -5.34 14.80
N SER A 334 -5.30 -6.55 14.64
CA SER A 334 -6.64 -6.93 15.10
C SER A 334 -6.54 -8.25 15.87
N VAL A 335 -7.54 -8.53 16.71
CA VAL A 335 -7.54 -9.74 17.53
C VAL A 335 -8.78 -10.59 17.39
N LEU A 336 -8.56 -11.88 17.58
CA LEU A 336 -9.58 -12.89 17.81
C LEU A 336 -9.63 -13.20 19.30
N LEU A 337 -10.81 -13.08 19.90
CA LEU A 337 -11.06 -13.42 21.29
C LEU A 337 -11.78 -14.78 21.38
N VAL A 338 -11.24 -15.71 22.15
CA VAL A 338 -11.89 -17.00 22.43
C VAL A 338 -12.18 -17.07 23.93
N SER A 339 -13.46 -17.11 24.30
CA SER A 339 -13.90 -17.00 25.70
C SER A 339 -14.69 -18.23 26.15
N PHE A 340 -14.45 -18.64 27.40
CA PHE A 340 -15.07 -19.78 28.09
C PHE A 340 -15.66 -19.36 29.45
N PRO A 341 -16.64 -18.45 29.53
CA PRO A 341 -17.04 -17.79 30.77
C PRO A 341 -17.37 -18.73 31.95
N GLY A 342 -17.84 -19.95 31.68
CA GLY A 342 -18.11 -20.98 32.69
C GLY A 342 -17.04 -22.07 32.83
N GLY A 343 -15.83 -21.81 32.34
CA GLY A 343 -14.74 -22.76 32.24
C GLY A 343 -14.71 -23.48 30.89
N ARG A 344 -13.50 -23.83 30.45
CA ARG A 344 -13.27 -24.51 29.19
C ARG A 344 -13.83 -25.95 29.24
N PRO A 345 -14.60 -26.40 28.24
CA PRO A 345 -15.00 -27.80 28.12
C PRO A 345 -13.79 -28.74 28.08
N SER A 346 -13.90 -29.91 28.71
CA SER A 346 -12.81 -30.89 28.82
C SER A 346 -12.36 -31.45 27.46
N SER A 347 -13.27 -31.47 26.48
CA SER A 347 -12.99 -31.90 25.10
C SER A 347 -12.15 -30.91 24.29
N LEU A 348 -12.17 -29.62 24.65
CA LEU A 348 -11.47 -28.58 23.90
C LEU A 348 -10.09 -28.38 24.49
N THR A 349 -9.08 -29.01 23.91
CA THR A 349 -7.67 -28.90 24.30
C THR A 349 -6.94 -27.77 23.59
N SER A 350 -7.39 -27.40 22.39
CA SER A 350 -6.80 -26.38 21.53
C SER A 350 -7.87 -25.47 20.93
N ILE A 351 -7.48 -24.35 20.33
CA ILE A 351 -8.41 -23.48 19.59
C ILE A 351 -8.83 -24.17 18.28
N GLY A 352 -7.94 -24.97 17.68
CA GLY A 352 -8.21 -25.74 16.48
C GLY A 352 -9.32 -26.78 16.66
N ASP A 353 -9.59 -27.22 17.89
CA ASP A 353 -10.69 -28.14 18.18
C ASP A 353 -12.05 -27.49 17.85
N LEU A 354 -12.18 -26.17 18.01
CA LEU A 354 -13.39 -25.42 17.65
C LEU A 354 -13.67 -25.40 16.14
N LEU A 355 -12.64 -25.57 15.31
CA LEU A 355 -12.77 -25.59 13.85
C LEU A 355 -13.08 -26.99 13.30
N ASN A 356 -12.74 -28.04 14.04
CA ASN A 356 -12.74 -29.42 13.54
C ASN A 356 -13.71 -30.36 14.29
N ASP A 357 -14.35 -29.91 15.37
CA ASP A 357 -15.27 -30.75 16.15
C ASP A 357 -16.54 -31.13 15.34
N HIS A 358 -16.86 -32.43 15.36
CA HIS A 358 -17.99 -32.97 14.61
C HIS A 358 -19.35 -32.52 15.17
N GLY A 359 -19.48 -32.35 16.50
CA GLY A 359 -20.72 -31.87 17.13
C GLY A 359 -21.01 -30.40 16.77
N LEU A 360 -19.98 -29.59 16.59
CA LEU A 360 -20.10 -28.23 16.07
C LEU A 360 -20.60 -28.19 14.63
N SER A 361 -20.27 -29.21 13.86
CA SER A 361 -20.67 -29.29 12.44
C SER A 361 -22.15 -29.64 12.26
N SER A 362 -22.76 -30.36 13.20
CA SER A 362 -24.19 -30.69 13.17
C SER A 362 -25.08 -29.64 13.85
N THR A 363 -24.51 -28.77 14.68
CA THR A 363 -25.27 -27.75 15.40
C THR A 363 -25.55 -26.56 14.50
N MET A 364 -26.81 -26.17 14.37
CA MET A 364 -27.19 -24.94 13.66
C MET A 364 -27.11 -23.71 14.56
N MET A 365 -26.74 -22.58 13.97
CA MET A 365 -26.76 -21.27 14.61
C MET A 365 -27.77 -20.35 13.93
N ASN A 366 -28.46 -19.56 14.74
CA ASN A 366 -29.24 -18.43 14.30
C ASN A 366 -28.29 -17.25 14.10
N SER A 367 -28.20 -16.78 12.86
CA SER A 367 -27.34 -15.64 12.50
C SER A 367 -28.15 -14.37 12.29
N TYR A 368 -27.55 -13.25 12.65
CA TYR A 368 -28.14 -11.94 12.69
C TYR A 368 -27.17 -10.89 12.16
N ILE A 369 -27.73 -9.80 11.64
CA ILE A 369 -27.02 -8.59 11.22
C ILE A 369 -27.66 -7.40 11.91
N PRO A 370 -26.92 -6.58 12.69
CA PRO A 370 -27.44 -5.32 13.21
C PRO A 370 -27.78 -4.35 12.09
N ARG A 371 -28.97 -3.74 12.17
CA ARG A 371 -29.46 -2.73 11.24
C ARG A 371 -29.83 -1.45 11.95
N GLY A 372 -29.60 -0.33 11.29
CA GLY A 372 -30.04 0.99 11.73
C GLY A 372 -29.01 1.69 12.62
N ASN A 373 -28.16 0.96 13.35
CA ASN A 373 -26.94 1.40 14.02
C ASN A 373 -26.29 0.23 14.80
N ASP A 374 -25.32 0.52 15.68
CA ASP A 374 -24.67 -0.47 16.57
C ASP A 374 -25.64 -1.05 17.61
N TYR A 375 -25.72 -2.37 17.68
CA TYR A 375 -26.64 -3.09 18.57
C TYR A 375 -25.91 -3.60 19.82
N PRO A 376 -26.45 -3.45 21.05
CA PRO A 376 -27.71 -2.81 21.42
C PRO A 376 -27.53 -1.35 21.87
N GLN A 377 -26.40 -0.72 21.55
CA GLN A 377 -26.01 0.54 22.18
C GLN A 377 -26.80 1.74 21.68
N ASP A 378 -27.07 1.78 20.37
CA ASP A 378 -27.65 2.94 19.73
C ASP A 378 -29.18 2.80 19.60
N ALA A 379 -29.89 3.91 19.78
CA ALA A 379 -31.35 3.91 19.71
C ALA A 379 -31.84 3.58 18.30
N GLY A 380 -32.85 2.71 18.20
CA GLY A 380 -33.45 2.32 16.92
C GLY A 380 -32.70 1.23 16.15
N CYS A 381 -31.63 0.68 16.72
CA CYS A 381 -30.99 -0.52 16.17
C CYS A 381 -31.89 -1.75 16.31
N SER A 382 -31.73 -2.73 15.41
CA SER A 382 -32.43 -4.02 15.49
C SER A 382 -31.56 -5.13 14.90
N LEU A 383 -31.80 -6.38 15.32
CA LEU A 383 -31.15 -7.55 14.74
C LEU A 383 -32.04 -8.13 13.62
N GLU A 384 -31.54 -8.13 12.39
CA GLU A 384 -32.18 -8.77 11.25
C GLU A 384 -31.68 -10.22 11.13
N VAL A 385 -32.60 -11.19 11.03
CA VAL A 385 -32.25 -12.61 10.90
C VAL A 385 -31.72 -12.91 9.49
N ILE A 386 -30.57 -13.58 9.40
CA ILE A 386 -30.08 -14.15 8.16
C ILE A 386 -30.85 -15.46 7.89
N THR A 387 -31.60 -15.50 6.80
CA THR A 387 -32.54 -16.60 6.48
C THR A 387 -31.89 -17.97 6.28
N ARG A 388 -30.57 -18.01 6.07
CA ARG A 388 -29.82 -19.26 5.94
C ARG A 388 -29.07 -19.54 7.24
N PRO A 389 -29.51 -20.52 8.06
CA PRO A 389 -28.75 -20.94 9.22
C PRO A 389 -27.39 -21.50 8.76
N VAL A 390 -26.39 -21.30 9.59
CA VAL A 390 -25.03 -21.83 9.38
C VAL A 390 -24.72 -22.80 10.51
N SER A 391 -23.86 -23.79 10.27
CA SER A 391 -23.41 -24.63 11.37
C SER A 391 -22.52 -23.84 12.33
N ALA A 392 -22.36 -24.32 13.55
CA ALA A 392 -21.47 -23.69 14.52
C ALA A 392 -20.02 -23.71 14.06
N SER A 393 -19.57 -24.81 13.43
CA SER A 393 -18.24 -24.88 12.84
C SER A 393 -18.05 -23.85 11.71
N SER A 394 -19.05 -23.62 10.86
CA SER A 394 -18.97 -22.60 9.80
C SER A 394 -18.96 -21.18 10.35
N ALA A 395 -19.77 -20.86 11.38
CA ALA A 395 -19.74 -19.53 12.00
C ALA A 395 -18.40 -19.23 12.69
N ILE A 396 -17.80 -20.24 13.34
CA ILE A 396 -16.46 -20.16 13.91
C ILE A 396 -15.42 -19.96 12.79
N ALA A 397 -15.55 -20.69 11.68
CA ALA A 397 -14.69 -20.52 10.52
C ALA A 397 -14.80 -19.10 9.92
N TYR A 398 -16.00 -18.50 9.87
CA TYR A 398 -16.19 -17.10 9.44
C TYR A 398 -15.40 -16.13 10.33
N CYS A 399 -15.61 -16.21 11.65
CA CYS A 399 -14.89 -15.37 12.61
C CYS A 399 -13.37 -15.50 12.50
N PHE A 400 -12.88 -16.73 12.33
CA PHE A 400 -11.45 -17.00 12.20
C PHE A 400 -10.89 -16.46 10.89
N HIS A 401 -11.58 -16.71 9.77
CA HIS A 401 -11.21 -16.23 8.44
C HIS A 401 -11.15 -14.71 8.41
N ASP A 402 -12.18 -14.03 8.91
CA ASP A 402 -12.27 -12.57 8.78
C ASP A 402 -11.29 -11.86 9.73
N TRP A 403 -10.96 -12.48 10.88
CA TRP A 403 -9.81 -12.05 11.69
C TRP A 403 -8.48 -12.20 10.92
N LEU A 404 -8.21 -13.33 10.27
CA LEU A 404 -7.00 -13.51 9.46
C LEU A 404 -6.92 -12.46 8.34
N ARG A 405 -8.02 -12.29 7.60
CA ARG A 405 -8.17 -11.30 6.54
C ARG A 405 -7.86 -9.89 7.00
N SER A 406 -8.34 -9.49 8.18
CA SER A 406 -8.06 -8.16 8.75
C SER A 406 -6.58 -7.93 9.13
N ASN A 407 -5.77 -8.99 9.17
CA ASN A 407 -4.31 -8.92 9.34
C ASN A 407 -3.53 -8.98 8.02
N TYR A 408 -4.22 -9.07 6.88
CA TYR A 408 -3.69 -9.09 5.51
C TYR A 408 -2.56 -10.12 5.31
N SER A 409 -1.48 -9.75 4.61
CA SER A 409 -0.38 -10.65 4.24
C SER A 409 0.66 -10.86 5.35
N LEU A 410 0.38 -10.42 6.58
CA LEU A 410 1.36 -10.41 7.66
C LEU A 410 1.49 -11.73 8.43
N PRO A 411 0.41 -12.49 8.73
CA PRO A 411 0.52 -13.74 9.46
C PRO A 411 1.48 -14.74 8.81
N ARG A 412 2.27 -15.43 9.64
CA ARG A 412 3.09 -16.57 9.22
C ARG A 412 2.27 -17.84 9.28
N ILE A 413 2.27 -18.62 8.21
CA ILE A 413 1.49 -19.85 8.09
C ILE A 413 1.81 -20.80 9.26
N ASP A 414 3.10 -21.07 9.49
CA ASP A 414 3.53 -21.99 10.57
C ASP A 414 3.10 -21.52 11.95
N SER A 415 3.13 -20.21 12.19
CA SER A 415 2.73 -19.64 13.48
C SER A 415 1.23 -19.67 13.69
N VAL A 416 0.41 -19.49 12.65
CA VAL A 416 -1.05 -19.62 12.73
C VAL A 416 -1.42 -21.06 13.09
N ILE A 417 -0.84 -22.05 12.39
CA ILE A 417 -1.07 -23.47 12.67
C ILE A 417 -0.63 -23.83 14.10
N SER A 418 0.53 -23.33 14.52
CA SER A 418 1.04 -23.55 15.88
C SER A 418 0.09 -22.97 16.93
N ALA A 419 -0.39 -21.74 16.74
CA ALA A 419 -1.33 -21.11 17.68
C ALA A 419 -2.67 -21.86 17.77
N LEU A 420 -3.15 -22.43 16.66
CA LEU A 420 -4.38 -23.23 16.66
C LEU A 420 -4.20 -24.60 17.34
N THR A 421 -3.02 -25.19 17.26
CA THR A 421 -2.72 -26.51 17.83
C THR A 421 -2.13 -26.44 19.25
N GLU A 422 -1.87 -25.24 19.75
CA GLU A 422 -1.30 -25.03 21.08
C GLU A 422 -2.26 -25.53 22.17
N ASN A 423 -1.71 -26.28 23.12
CA ASN A 423 -2.50 -26.86 24.20
C ASN A 423 -2.81 -25.78 25.26
N LEU A 424 -4.09 -25.45 25.38
CA LEU A 424 -4.58 -24.42 26.29
C LEU A 424 -4.40 -24.78 27.77
N ASN A 425 -4.16 -26.05 28.13
CA ASN A 425 -3.87 -26.46 29.51
C ASN A 425 -2.58 -25.82 30.06
N GLY A 426 -1.62 -25.52 29.19
CA GLY A 426 -0.32 -24.95 29.58
C GLY A 426 -0.32 -23.43 29.74
N ILE A 427 -1.36 -22.75 29.24
CA ILE A 427 -1.41 -21.29 29.10
C ILE A 427 -2.20 -20.70 30.27
N GLY A 428 -1.51 -20.40 31.38
CA GLY A 428 -2.08 -19.68 32.54
C GLY A 428 -2.93 -20.55 33.48
N GLN A 429 -2.33 -20.98 34.59
CA GLN A 429 -2.85 -22.04 35.47
C GLN A 429 -3.98 -21.65 36.47
N SER A 430 -4.69 -20.54 36.38
CA SER A 430 -5.57 -20.18 37.52
C SER A 430 -7.02 -19.75 37.27
N PHE A 431 -7.37 -18.74 36.48
CA PHE A 431 -8.79 -18.31 36.45
C PHE A 431 -9.25 -17.71 35.12
N ASN A 432 -8.40 -17.75 34.09
CA ASN A 432 -8.70 -17.04 32.86
C ASN A 432 -9.52 -17.94 31.92
N SER A 433 -10.77 -17.55 31.74
CA SER A 433 -11.69 -18.15 30.77
C SER A 433 -11.46 -17.65 29.35
N SER A 434 -10.67 -16.60 29.13
CA SER A 434 -10.58 -15.93 27.84
C SER A 434 -9.16 -15.89 27.31
N PHE A 435 -9.00 -16.12 26.02
CA PHE A 435 -7.73 -16.13 25.29
C PHE A 435 -7.79 -15.14 24.14
N VAL A 436 -6.74 -14.37 23.95
CA VAL A 436 -6.58 -13.45 22.84
C VAL A 436 -5.54 -13.98 21.86
N LEU A 437 -5.89 -13.99 20.58
CA LEU A 437 -4.99 -14.28 19.48
C LEU A 437 -4.66 -12.97 18.76
N ALA A 438 -3.37 -12.70 18.63
CA ALA A 438 -2.87 -11.51 17.96
C ALA A 438 -1.69 -11.84 17.06
N VAL A 439 -1.58 -11.11 15.95
CA VAL A 439 -0.47 -11.21 15.02
C VAL A 439 0.55 -10.11 15.35
N LYS A 440 1.83 -10.48 15.49
CA LYS A 440 2.94 -9.57 15.80
C LYS A 440 3.48 -8.88 14.55
N ALA A 441 4.36 -7.89 14.73
CA ALA A 441 5.01 -7.18 13.60
C ALA A 441 5.85 -8.12 12.70
N ASP A 442 6.39 -9.21 13.25
CA ASP A 442 7.14 -10.22 12.51
C ASP A 442 6.24 -11.30 11.86
N GLY A 443 4.92 -11.14 11.99
CA GLY A 443 3.92 -12.06 11.48
C GLY A 443 3.66 -13.28 12.37
N SER A 444 4.39 -13.47 13.48
CA SER A 444 4.08 -14.58 14.39
C SER A 444 2.76 -14.33 15.13
N VAL A 445 1.97 -15.38 15.29
CA VAL A 445 0.73 -15.38 16.06
C VAL A 445 1.04 -15.77 17.49
N VAL A 446 0.48 -15.04 18.44
CA VAL A 446 0.51 -15.39 19.86
C VAL A 446 -0.88 -15.61 20.41
N VAL A 447 -0.98 -16.61 21.27
CA VAL A 447 -2.12 -16.86 22.15
C VAL A 447 -1.71 -16.42 23.55
N SER A 448 -2.51 -15.55 24.18
CA SER A 448 -2.26 -15.12 25.56
C SER A 448 -3.55 -15.14 26.37
N PRO A 449 -3.50 -15.51 27.65
CA PRO A 449 -4.68 -15.49 28.49
C PRO A 449 -5.03 -14.03 28.83
N LEU A 450 -6.29 -13.67 28.65
CA LEU A 450 -6.79 -12.33 28.90
C LEU A 450 -7.22 -12.19 30.36
N HIS A 451 -6.60 -11.27 31.11
CA HIS A 451 -6.88 -11.04 32.53
C HIS A 451 -8.16 -10.24 32.75
N ASN A 452 -8.40 -9.25 31.88
CA ASN A 452 -9.57 -8.39 31.93
C ASN A 452 -10.06 -8.15 30.51
N ARG A 453 -11.37 -8.13 30.31
CA ARG A 453 -11.97 -7.91 28.99
C ARG A 453 -11.93 -6.40 28.64
N PRO A 454 -11.14 -5.97 27.63
CA PRO A 454 -11.09 -4.56 27.25
C PRO A 454 -12.19 -4.16 26.28
N PHE A 455 -12.85 -5.14 25.65
CA PHE A 455 -13.86 -4.88 24.63
C PHE A 455 -15.25 -4.82 25.26
N GLN A 456 -16.05 -3.86 24.80
CA GLN A 456 -17.43 -3.73 25.23
C GLN A 456 -18.16 -5.07 25.02
N GLY A 457 -18.77 -5.57 26.09
CA GLY A 457 -19.58 -6.78 26.04
C GLY A 457 -20.80 -6.55 25.18
N PHE A 458 -21.08 -7.50 24.28
CA PHE A 458 -22.38 -7.65 23.58
C PHE A 458 -22.71 -6.62 22.50
N SER A 459 -21.87 -5.59 22.30
CA SER A 459 -22.05 -4.66 21.18
C SER A 459 -21.62 -5.31 19.86
N VAL A 460 -22.47 -5.29 18.84
CA VAL A 460 -22.18 -5.71 17.47
C VAL A 460 -22.39 -4.48 16.59
N GLU A 461 -21.37 -4.12 15.83
CA GLU A 461 -21.40 -2.93 14.98
C GLU A 461 -22.40 -3.11 13.83
N GLU A 462 -22.91 -1.99 13.32
CA GLU A 462 -23.86 -1.99 12.21
C GLU A 462 -23.35 -2.81 11.00
N ASN A 463 -24.23 -3.63 10.42
CA ASN A 463 -23.96 -4.50 9.26
C ASN A 463 -22.88 -5.58 9.46
N GLN A 464 -22.51 -5.85 10.71
CA GLN A 464 -21.57 -6.90 11.06
C GLN A 464 -22.27 -8.21 11.46
N PHE A 465 -21.52 -9.28 11.65
CA PHE A 465 -22.06 -10.63 11.80
C PHE A 465 -22.16 -11.04 13.27
N TYR A 466 -23.33 -11.52 13.65
CA TYR A 466 -23.58 -12.10 14.97
C TYR A 466 -24.30 -13.42 14.83
N SER A 467 -23.90 -14.44 15.57
CA SER A 467 -24.53 -15.75 15.52
C SER A 467 -24.56 -16.39 16.89
N VAL A 468 -25.66 -17.08 17.21
CA VAL A 468 -25.81 -17.85 18.45
C VAL A 468 -26.42 -19.22 18.14
N ALA A 469 -25.90 -20.26 18.79
CA ALA A 469 -26.41 -21.61 18.65
C ALA A 469 -27.90 -21.67 19.00
N SER A 470 -28.72 -22.28 18.14
CA SER A 470 -30.16 -22.41 18.38
C SER A 470 -30.48 -23.40 19.49
N GLU A 471 -29.59 -24.37 19.70
CA GLU A 471 -29.68 -25.43 20.70
C GLU A 471 -28.34 -25.60 21.42
N PRO A 472 -28.33 -26.11 22.66
CA PRO A 472 -27.09 -26.43 23.35
C PRO A 472 -26.30 -27.52 22.61
N VAL A 473 -24.98 -27.38 22.57
CA VAL A 473 -24.04 -28.36 22.02
C VAL A 473 -23.37 -29.11 23.14
N LEU A 474 -23.39 -30.44 23.06
CA LEU A 474 -22.64 -31.28 23.98
C LEU A 474 -21.15 -31.23 23.63
N LEU A 475 -20.37 -30.49 24.42
CA LEU A 475 -18.91 -30.40 24.30
C LEU A 475 -18.27 -31.11 25.49
N GLY A 476 -17.79 -32.33 25.25
CA GLY A 476 -17.26 -33.20 26.30
C GLY A 476 -18.39 -33.67 27.23
N ASP A 477 -18.34 -33.24 28.48
CA ASP A 477 -19.28 -33.61 29.55
C ASP A 477 -20.35 -32.54 29.82
N ARG A 478 -20.45 -31.48 28.99
CA ARG A 478 -21.29 -30.30 29.29
C ARG A 478 -22.03 -29.75 28.08
N ASP A 479 -23.28 -29.37 28.31
CA ASP A 479 -24.08 -28.59 27.36
C ASP A 479 -23.62 -27.13 27.33
N SER A 480 -23.21 -26.68 26.15
CA SER A 480 -22.64 -25.37 25.92
C SER A 480 -23.40 -24.62 24.83
N ILE A 481 -23.57 -23.32 25.00
CA ILE A 481 -24.06 -22.42 23.95
C ILE A 481 -22.86 -21.69 23.36
N ILE A 482 -22.87 -21.62 22.04
CA ILE A 482 -21.82 -21.00 21.25
C ILE A 482 -22.35 -19.69 20.70
N MET A 483 -21.52 -18.67 20.79
CA MET A 483 -21.80 -17.34 20.27
C MET A 483 -20.60 -16.88 19.45
N CYS A 484 -20.88 -16.34 18.28
CA CYS A 484 -19.91 -15.79 17.35
C CYS A 484 -20.27 -14.33 17.11
N ARG A 485 -19.29 -13.44 17.26
CA ARG A 485 -19.42 -12.00 16.98
C ARG A 485 -18.25 -11.61 16.11
N ASP A 486 -18.51 -11.07 14.94
CA ASP A 486 -17.50 -10.70 13.96
C ASP A 486 -17.78 -9.29 13.47
N GLN A 487 -16.86 -8.37 13.77
CA GLN A 487 -16.93 -6.93 13.52
C GLN A 487 -16.32 -6.54 12.18
N VAL A 488 -15.68 -7.48 11.48
CA VAL A 488 -14.91 -7.22 10.26
C VAL A 488 -15.40 -8.06 9.08
N ARG A 489 -16.64 -8.56 9.15
CA ARG A 489 -17.25 -9.38 8.09
C ARG A 489 -17.50 -8.56 6.83
N SER A 490 -18.05 -7.36 6.97
CA SER A 490 -18.40 -6.47 5.86
C SER A 490 -17.49 -5.26 5.91
N LEU A 491 -16.47 -5.17 5.05
CA LEU A 491 -15.54 -4.03 5.04
C LEU A 491 -16.01 -2.91 4.13
N GLY A 492 -15.56 -1.69 4.43
CA GLY A 492 -15.76 -0.53 3.57
C GLY A 492 -17.06 0.22 3.84
N THR A 493 -17.14 1.41 3.26
CA THR A 493 -18.21 2.38 3.59
C THR A 493 -19.57 2.02 3.02
N ALA A 494 -19.64 1.12 2.02
CA ALA A 494 -20.89 0.73 1.39
C ALA A 494 -21.62 -0.38 2.15
N SER A 495 -20.88 -1.31 2.77
CA SER A 495 -21.44 -2.52 3.38
C SER A 495 -21.11 -2.66 4.87
N GLY A 496 -20.07 -2.00 5.36
CA GLY A 496 -19.59 -2.14 6.73
C GLY A 496 -20.28 -1.26 7.78
N GLY A 497 -21.39 -0.61 7.42
CA GLY A 497 -22.15 0.25 8.32
C GLY A 497 -21.38 1.50 8.76
N LYS A 498 -21.84 2.10 9.87
CA LYS A 498 -21.26 3.30 10.48
C LYS A 498 -19.74 3.26 10.66
N HIS A 499 -19.18 2.09 10.99
CA HIS A 499 -17.74 1.90 11.24
C HIS A 499 -16.96 1.31 10.06
N ALA A 500 -17.62 1.06 8.93
CA ALA A 500 -17.04 0.44 7.74
C ALA A 500 -16.33 -0.91 8.00
N GLY A 501 -16.85 -1.69 8.96
CA GLY A 501 -16.36 -3.02 9.35
C GLY A 501 -14.93 -3.04 9.80
N GLN A 502 -14.51 -2.02 10.54
CA GLN A 502 -13.20 -2.00 11.15
C GLN A 502 -13.23 -2.66 12.52
N PRO A 503 -12.09 -3.16 13.04
CA PRO A 503 -12.06 -3.80 14.34
C PRO A 503 -12.56 -2.89 15.48
N LEU A 504 -13.43 -3.43 16.35
CA LEU A 504 -14.02 -2.71 17.48
C LEU A 504 -12.93 -2.26 18.48
N PRO A 505 -12.78 -0.96 18.76
CA PRO A 505 -11.74 -0.46 19.67
C PRO A 505 -11.97 -0.95 21.11
N GLY A 506 -10.87 -1.02 21.88
CA GLY A 506 -10.94 -1.29 23.32
C GLY A 506 -11.44 -0.08 24.12
N ASP A 507 -12.12 -0.31 25.24
CA ASP A 507 -12.60 0.71 26.19
C ASP A 507 -11.73 0.70 27.47
N PRO A 508 -11.05 1.80 27.87
CA PRO A 508 -11.21 3.16 27.34
C PRO A 508 -10.29 3.58 26.17
N ILE A 509 -9.12 2.94 25.94
CA ILE A 509 -8.20 3.20 24.80
C ILE A 509 -7.34 1.94 24.53
N ASN A 510 -6.94 1.70 23.26
CA ASN A 510 -5.90 0.77 22.75
C ASN A 510 -5.41 -0.25 23.79
N TRP A 511 -6.15 -1.35 23.90
CA TRP A 511 -5.94 -2.39 24.91
C TRP A 511 -4.54 -3.03 24.86
N ASP A 512 -3.86 -2.94 23.71
CA ASP A 512 -2.47 -3.37 23.52
C ASP A 512 -1.43 -2.44 24.18
N GLU A 513 -1.84 -1.25 24.63
CA GLU A 513 -0.99 -0.28 25.32
C GLU A 513 -0.99 -0.44 26.85
N LEU A 514 -1.81 -1.35 27.37
CA LEU A 514 -2.00 -1.52 28.81
C LEU A 514 -1.66 -2.96 29.20
N GLY A 515 -0.49 -3.17 29.82
CA GLY A 515 -0.07 -4.45 30.43
C GLY A 515 -0.94 -4.93 31.61
N TYR A 516 -2.13 -4.36 31.76
CA TYR A 516 -3.17 -4.79 32.70
C TYR A 516 -4.16 -5.80 32.07
N TYR A 517 -4.35 -5.75 30.75
CA TYR A 517 -5.29 -6.66 30.07
C TYR A 517 -4.67 -8.02 29.77
N VAL A 518 -3.36 -8.04 29.58
CA VAL A 518 -2.53 -9.15 29.09
C VAL A 518 -1.20 -9.13 29.84
N ASP A 519 -0.47 -10.24 29.82
CA ASP A 519 0.85 -10.28 30.42
C ASP A 519 1.81 -9.24 29.78
N ASN A 520 2.82 -8.80 30.54
CA ASN A 520 3.78 -7.79 30.06
C ASN A 520 4.51 -8.24 28.79
N SER A 521 4.76 -9.55 28.62
CA SER A 521 5.37 -10.09 27.41
C SER A 521 4.49 -9.89 26.17
N PHE A 522 3.18 -9.98 26.30
CA PHE A 522 2.24 -9.76 25.21
C PHE A 522 2.18 -8.29 24.82
N SER A 523 2.05 -7.38 25.80
CA SER A 523 2.03 -5.93 25.52
C SER A 523 3.35 -5.48 24.87
N ASP A 524 4.48 -5.92 25.38
CA ASP A 524 5.79 -5.64 24.79
C ASP A 524 5.90 -6.16 23.36
N THR A 525 5.31 -7.33 23.06
CA THR A 525 5.45 -7.91 21.72
C THR A 525 4.45 -7.36 20.70
N VAL A 526 3.20 -7.06 21.07
CA VAL A 526 2.22 -6.44 20.17
C VAL A 526 2.55 -4.96 19.93
N SER A 527 3.18 -4.30 20.91
CA SER A 527 3.63 -2.90 20.78
C SER A 527 4.65 -2.64 19.68
N THR A 528 5.27 -3.68 19.10
CA THR A 528 6.23 -3.56 18.00
C THR A 528 5.63 -3.07 16.67
N ARG A 529 4.29 -3.07 16.54
CA ARG A 529 3.59 -2.46 15.40
C ARG A 529 3.32 -0.95 15.58
N LYS A 530 3.81 -0.35 16.66
CA LYS A 530 3.71 1.09 16.90
C LYS A 530 4.70 1.86 16.01
N PRO A 531 4.36 3.07 15.54
CA PRO A 531 5.37 4.02 15.11
C PRO A 531 6.36 4.22 16.26
N ASP A 532 7.64 4.01 16.02
CA ASP A 532 8.67 3.95 17.06
C ASP A 532 8.57 5.10 18.08
N GLY A 533 8.44 4.71 19.35
CA GLY A 533 8.66 5.59 20.49
C GLY A 533 7.53 6.57 20.80
N ILE A 534 6.26 6.16 20.74
CA ILE A 534 5.13 6.90 21.30
C ILE A 534 4.52 6.10 22.47
N THR A 535 4.22 6.76 23.58
CA THR A 535 3.64 6.21 24.81
C THR A 535 2.45 7.07 25.23
N ILE A 536 1.36 6.49 25.74
CA ILE A 536 0.26 7.26 26.32
C ILE A 536 0.52 7.49 27.82
N ALA A 537 0.48 8.75 28.23
CA ALA A 537 0.53 9.16 29.63
C ALA A 537 -0.79 9.82 30.02
N GLY A 538 -1.29 9.56 31.22
CA GLY A 538 -2.50 10.22 31.72
C GLY A 538 -2.92 9.69 33.09
N ARG A 539 -3.95 10.29 33.68
CA ARG A 539 -4.48 9.86 34.97
C ARG A 539 -5.11 8.47 34.83
N ARG A 540 -4.73 7.53 35.69
CA ARG A 540 -5.27 6.17 35.68
C ARG A 540 -6.53 6.07 36.53
N ARG A 541 -7.53 5.34 36.04
CA ARG A 541 -8.71 4.86 36.76
C ARG A 541 -8.29 3.73 37.74
N PRO A 542 -9.11 3.40 38.75
CA PRO A 542 -8.83 2.29 39.66
C PRO A 542 -8.63 0.93 38.98
N ASN A 543 -9.24 0.74 37.81
CA ASN A 543 -9.07 -0.46 36.97
C ASN A 543 -7.85 -0.37 36.02
N GLY A 544 -6.95 0.58 36.21
CA GLY A 544 -5.72 0.73 35.41
C GLY A 544 -5.87 1.45 34.08
N GLY A 545 -7.08 1.63 33.55
CA GLY A 545 -7.34 2.37 32.30
C GLY A 545 -7.00 3.86 32.43
N ILE A 546 -6.60 4.52 31.35
CA ILE A 546 -6.30 5.96 31.35
C ILE A 546 -7.59 6.76 31.10
N ILE A 547 -7.80 7.84 31.85
CA ILE A 547 -8.90 8.78 31.60
C ILE A 547 -8.58 9.53 30.30
N LEU A 548 -9.40 9.30 29.27
CA LEU A 548 -9.27 9.89 27.93
C LEU A 548 -9.06 11.41 27.92
N ALA A 549 -9.83 12.14 28.74
CA ALA A 549 -9.72 13.59 28.85
C ALA A 549 -8.34 14.06 29.36
N ASP A 550 -7.60 13.19 30.06
CA ASP A 550 -6.28 13.47 30.64
C ASP A 550 -5.15 12.79 29.85
N ALA A 551 -5.47 12.08 28.76
CA ALA A 551 -4.51 11.29 28.02
C ALA A 551 -3.66 12.19 27.10
N GLN A 552 -2.34 11.97 27.11
CA GLN A 552 -1.35 12.66 26.28
C GLN A 552 -0.44 11.63 25.59
N LEU A 553 -0.24 11.78 24.28
CA LEU A 553 0.78 11.04 23.56
C LEU A 553 2.14 11.66 23.88
N LYS A 554 3.09 10.85 24.36
CA LYS A 554 4.47 11.24 24.62
C LYS A 554 5.42 10.44 23.77
N ARG A 555 6.36 11.11 23.11
CA ARG A 555 7.48 10.42 22.49
C ARG A 555 8.40 9.77 23.54
N ARG A 556 9.29 8.88 23.11
CA ARG A 556 10.32 8.23 23.95
C ARG A 556 11.26 9.24 24.61
N ASP A 557 11.39 10.42 24.03
CA ASP A 557 12.13 11.57 24.58
C ASP A 557 11.34 12.38 25.63
N GLY A 558 10.11 11.95 25.95
CA GLY A 558 9.21 12.58 26.91
C GLY A 558 8.41 13.77 26.37
N ARG A 559 8.61 14.18 25.10
CA ARG A 559 7.86 15.29 24.51
C ARG A 559 6.41 14.89 24.25
N THR A 560 5.49 15.68 24.79
CA THR A 560 4.07 15.56 24.46
C THR A 560 3.86 15.95 23.00
N LEU A 561 3.22 15.06 22.24
CA LEU A 561 2.75 15.35 20.89
C LEU A 561 1.44 16.13 21.00
N GLU A 562 1.30 17.22 20.24
CA GLU A 562 0.06 18.03 20.17
C GLU A 562 -1.06 17.34 19.37
N TYR A 563 -0.95 16.04 19.11
CA TYR A 563 -2.04 15.26 18.55
C TYR A 563 -2.96 14.84 19.70
N PRO A 564 -4.29 15.00 19.57
CA PRO A 564 -5.22 14.40 20.53
C PRO A 564 -4.90 12.91 20.63
N VAL A 565 -4.92 12.35 21.85
CA VAL A 565 -4.92 10.89 22.03
C VAL A 565 -6.13 10.38 21.28
N ARG A 566 -5.86 9.76 20.13
CA ARG A 566 -6.93 9.33 19.23
C ARG A 566 -7.69 8.23 19.94
N THR A 567 -8.99 8.45 20.15
CA THR A 567 -9.93 7.45 20.71
C THR A 567 -10.10 6.25 19.79
N SER A 568 -9.90 6.46 18.50
CA SER A 568 -9.90 5.43 17.47
C SER A 568 -9.08 5.93 16.29
N THR A 569 -7.83 5.52 16.20
CA THR A 569 -7.48 4.91 14.92
C THR A 569 -8.06 3.51 15.01
N TYR A 570 -8.61 2.95 13.94
CA TYR A 570 -9.01 1.54 13.87
C TYR A 570 -7.78 0.61 13.96
N SER A 571 -7.04 0.81 15.04
CA SER A 571 -5.75 0.27 15.38
C SER A 571 -5.96 -0.52 16.64
N THR A 572 -5.70 -1.83 16.57
CA THR A 572 -5.83 -2.73 17.71
C THR A 572 -7.25 -2.82 18.24
N GLY A 573 -8.13 -3.39 17.42
CA GLY A 573 -9.49 -3.71 17.83
C GLY A 573 -9.80 -5.21 17.82
N LEU A 574 -10.94 -5.54 18.39
CA LEU A 574 -11.54 -6.86 18.28
C LEU A 574 -12.09 -7.03 16.86
N ALA A 575 -11.48 -7.92 16.08
CA ALA A 575 -12.02 -8.33 14.80
C ALA A 575 -13.18 -9.30 15.03
N ALA A 576 -12.94 -10.36 15.80
CA ALA A 576 -13.94 -11.37 16.05
C ALA A 576 -13.83 -11.98 17.45
N GLU A 577 -14.93 -12.53 17.93
CA GLU A 577 -15.05 -13.22 19.21
C GLU A 577 -15.86 -14.51 19.04
N ILE A 578 -15.33 -15.58 19.65
CA ILE A 578 -15.99 -16.85 19.82
C ILE A 578 -16.17 -17.05 21.32
N SER A 579 -17.40 -17.25 21.78
CA SER A 579 -17.70 -17.54 23.18
C SER A 579 -18.40 -18.88 23.32
N VAL A 580 -17.90 -19.72 24.22
CA VAL A 580 -18.47 -21.03 24.58
C VAL A 580 -18.85 -20.97 26.06
N SER A 581 -20.14 -20.89 26.33
CA SER A 581 -20.68 -20.72 27.68
C SER A 581 -21.55 -21.90 28.09
N PRO A 582 -21.52 -22.38 29.34
CA PRO A 582 -22.47 -23.40 29.77
C PRO A 582 -23.89 -22.81 29.82
N LEU A 583 -24.89 -23.67 29.61
CA LEU A 583 -26.31 -23.27 29.59
C LEU A 583 -26.75 -22.46 30.83
N SER A 584 -26.19 -22.78 32.00
CA SER A 584 -26.49 -22.11 33.28
C SER A 584 -26.13 -20.62 33.31
N VAL A 585 -25.16 -20.19 32.50
CA VAL A 585 -24.73 -18.78 32.41
C VAL A 585 -25.60 -17.98 31.44
N VAL A 586 -26.30 -18.67 30.53
CA VAL A 586 -27.07 -18.05 29.44
C VAL A 586 -28.45 -17.52 29.89
N HIS A 587 -28.93 -17.92 31.07
CA HIS A 587 -30.20 -17.40 31.60
C HIS A 587 -30.24 -15.87 31.84
N PHE A 588 -29.10 -15.20 31.85
CA PHE A 588 -29.03 -13.73 31.87
C PHE A 588 -29.23 -13.05 30.51
N TRP A 589 -29.22 -13.82 29.42
CA TRP A 589 -29.07 -13.31 28.04
C TRP A 589 -30.37 -13.34 27.24
N SER A 590 -31.38 -14.08 27.69
CA SER A 590 -32.66 -14.26 27.00
C SER A 590 -33.80 -13.38 27.54
N SER A 591 -33.56 -12.55 28.56
CA SER A 591 -34.60 -11.62 29.04
C SER A 591 -34.72 -10.41 28.11
N ASN A 592 -35.52 -10.59 27.04
CA ASN A 592 -36.01 -9.64 26.04
C ASN A 592 -35.06 -9.20 24.90
N PRO A 593 -34.99 -9.99 23.81
CA PRO A 593 -34.66 -9.47 22.48
C PRO A 593 -35.86 -8.77 21.77
N GLY A 594 -37.00 -8.58 22.46
CA GLY A 594 -38.25 -8.10 21.88
C GLY A 594 -38.94 -6.95 22.63
N ARG A 595 -38.19 -6.15 23.41
CA ARG A 595 -38.69 -4.88 23.96
C ARG A 595 -37.71 -3.75 23.74
#